data_AF-A0A6I5CM98-F1
#
_entry.id   AF-A0A6I5CM98-F1
#
_cell.length_a   1.000
_cell.length_b   1.000
_cell.length_c   1.000
_cell.angle_alpha   90.00
_cell.angle_beta   90.00
_cell.angle_gamma   90.00
#
_symmetry.space_group_name_H-M   'P 1'
#
loop_
_entity.id
_entity.type
_entity.pdbx_description
1 polymer ?
#
loop_
_entity_poly.entity_id
_entity_poly.type
_entity_poly.pdbx_seq_one_letter_code
_entity_poly.pdbx_strand_id
1 'polypeptide(L)'
;APAGGGTAGRGEETELAADLVVDASGRGSRVVTWLAETGITDVRTRSVDCGLVNATRVYRTPAGAEQFPLTVVQADPYRSAPGRSGMLLPIERDRWMVSLAGTRGGGEPPADPDGFLAYAFALASPIVGRLAAGAEPLTGVHLSRSTSN
;
A
#
# COMPACT_ATOMS: atom_id res chain seq x y z
N ALA A 1 -48.58 21.96 -16.54
CA ALA A 1 -47.33 22.53 -15.99
C ALA A 1 -46.33 21.39 -15.79
N PRO A 2 -45.06 21.55 -16.16
CA PRO A 2 -44.00 20.81 -15.49
C PRO A 2 -43.00 21.77 -14.81
N ALA A 3 -42.76 21.55 -13.53
CA ALA A 3 -41.53 21.91 -12.83
C ALA A 3 -40.86 20.56 -12.52
N GLY A 4 -39.63 20.31 -12.97
CA GLY A 4 -38.41 20.62 -12.22
C GLY A 4 -38.14 19.48 -11.21
N GLY A 5 -37.01 18.82 -11.13
CA GLY A 5 -35.70 18.95 -11.75
C GLY A 5 -34.86 17.81 -11.19
N GLY A 6 -33.99 17.23 -12.02
CA GLY A 6 -33.09 16.16 -11.60
C GLY A 6 -31.79 16.29 -12.38
N THR A 7 -30.89 17.17 -11.93
CA THR A 7 -29.50 17.19 -12.41
C THR A 7 -28.76 16.03 -11.76
N ALA A 8 -28.93 14.84 -12.33
CA ALA A 8 -27.87 13.83 -12.30
C ALA A 8 -26.86 14.27 -13.37
N GLY A 9 -25.64 14.60 -12.96
CA GLY A 9 -24.54 14.83 -13.90
C GLY A 9 -24.32 13.57 -14.71
N ARG A 10 -24.90 13.52 -15.90
CA ARG A 10 -24.69 12.44 -16.86
C ARG A 10 -23.31 12.69 -17.45
N GLY A 11 -22.33 11.90 -17.04
CA GLY A 11 -21.04 11.87 -17.73
C GLY A 11 -21.32 11.58 -19.20
N GLU A 12 -20.90 12.47 -20.10
CA GLU A 12 -20.99 12.21 -21.53
C GLU A 12 -19.94 11.17 -21.89
N GLU A 13 -20.41 10.04 -22.41
CA GLU A 13 -19.56 9.05 -23.05
C GLU A 13 -19.07 9.64 -24.37
N THR A 14 -17.74 9.65 -24.57
CA THR A 14 -17.12 10.21 -25.76
C THR A 14 -16.23 9.15 -26.40
N GLU A 15 -16.43 8.94 -27.71
CA GLU A 15 -15.55 8.08 -28.51
C GLU A 15 -14.28 8.84 -28.91
N LEU A 16 -13.13 8.20 -28.73
CA LEU A 16 -11.83 8.74 -29.10
C LEU A 16 -11.16 7.77 -30.10
N ALA A 17 -10.95 8.24 -31.33
CA ALA A 17 -10.20 7.49 -32.32
C ALA A 17 -8.71 7.51 -31.97
N ALA A 18 -8.07 6.33 -31.96
CA ALA A 18 -6.65 6.18 -31.70
C ALA A 18 -6.07 4.98 -32.45
N ASP A 19 -4.84 5.11 -32.95
CA ASP A 19 -4.11 4.01 -33.59
C ASP A 19 -3.52 3.01 -32.56
N LEU A 20 -3.36 3.45 -31.30
CA LEU A 20 -2.82 2.67 -30.19
C LEU A 20 -3.46 3.12 -28.86
N VAL A 21 -3.82 2.15 -28.02
CA VAL A 21 -4.30 2.37 -26.66
C VAL A 21 -3.35 1.66 -25.69
N VAL A 22 -2.94 2.36 -24.62
CA VAL A 22 -2.12 1.81 -23.54
C VAL A 22 -2.92 1.85 -22.25
N ASP A 23 -3.25 0.69 -21.69
CA ASP A 23 -3.86 0.61 -20.36
C ASP A 23 -2.77 0.73 -19.28
N ALA A 24 -2.71 1.89 -18.63
CA ALA A 24 -1.82 2.18 -17.51
C ALA A 24 -2.56 2.30 -16.16
N SER A 25 -3.77 1.74 -16.05
CA SER A 25 -4.59 1.78 -14.82
C SER A 25 -4.08 0.87 -13.69
N GLY A 26 -3.00 0.13 -13.93
CA GLY A 26 -2.31 -0.67 -12.92
C GLY A 26 -3.12 -1.89 -12.47
N ARG A 27 -3.10 -2.20 -11.17
CA ARG A 27 -3.73 -3.43 -10.62
C ARG A 27 -5.24 -3.51 -10.86
N GLY A 28 -5.91 -2.37 -11.00
CA GLY A 28 -7.34 -2.31 -11.31
C GLY A 28 -7.67 -2.46 -12.80
N SER A 29 -6.68 -2.79 -13.63
CA SER A 29 -6.85 -2.91 -15.08
C SER A 29 -7.94 -3.90 -15.45
N ARG A 30 -8.79 -3.45 -16.37
CA ARG A 30 -9.85 -4.25 -17.00
C ARG A 30 -9.47 -4.71 -18.39
N VAL A 31 -8.19 -4.56 -18.78
CA VAL A 31 -7.74 -4.82 -20.16
C VAL A 31 -8.07 -6.23 -20.63
N VAL A 32 -7.95 -7.24 -19.77
CA VAL A 32 -8.29 -8.62 -20.13
C VAL A 32 -9.80 -8.77 -20.41
N THR A 33 -10.65 -8.05 -19.67
CA THR A 33 -12.09 -8.01 -19.91
C THR A 33 -12.41 -7.32 -21.24
N TRP A 34 -11.82 -6.14 -21.49
CA TRP A 34 -12.04 -5.40 -22.72
C TRP A 34 -11.52 -6.14 -23.96
N LEU A 35 -10.35 -6.78 -23.87
CA LEU A 35 -9.81 -7.61 -24.95
C LEU A 35 -10.76 -8.77 -25.28
N ALA A 36 -11.31 -9.44 -24.28
CA ALA A 36 -12.29 -10.51 -24.49
C ALA A 36 -13.58 -10.00 -25.16
N GLU A 37 -14.07 -8.82 -24.77
CA GLU A 37 -15.22 -8.15 -25.41
C GLU A 37 -14.96 -7.83 -26.89
N THR A 38 -13.71 -7.60 -27.27
CA THR A 38 -13.29 -7.40 -28.68
C THR A 38 -12.96 -8.70 -29.43
N GLY A 39 -13.15 -9.86 -28.79
CA GLY A 39 -12.90 -11.19 -29.37
C GLY A 39 -11.47 -11.71 -29.23
N ILE A 40 -10.60 -11.00 -28.50
CA ILE A 40 -9.24 -11.47 -28.17
C ILE A 40 -9.32 -12.30 -26.88
N THR A 41 -9.33 -13.62 -27.03
CA THR A 41 -9.39 -14.58 -25.92
C THR A 41 -8.01 -15.17 -25.60
N ASP A 42 -7.94 -15.99 -24.54
CA ASP A 42 -6.75 -16.79 -24.18
C ASP A 42 -5.49 -15.99 -23.84
N VAL A 43 -5.66 -14.74 -23.38
CA VAL A 43 -4.59 -13.94 -22.80
C VAL A 43 -4.05 -14.65 -21.56
N ARG A 44 -2.85 -15.22 -21.67
CA ARG A 44 -2.21 -15.95 -20.57
C ARG A 44 -1.84 -14.99 -19.45
N THR A 45 -2.43 -15.19 -18.28
CA THR A 45 -2.07 -14.48 -17.06
C THR A 45 -1.33 -15.42 -16.12
N ARG A 46 -0.33 -14.89 -15.40
CA ARG A 46 0.31 -15.58 -14.30
C ARG A 46 0.22 -14.66 -13.10
N SER A 47 -0.53 -15.09 -12.10
CA SER A 47 -0.57 -14.39 -10.82
C SER A 47 0.36 -15.06 -9.81
N VAL A 48 1.08 -14.24 -9.05
CA VAL A 48 1.91 -14.68 -7.93
C VAL A 48 1.45 -13.93 -6.69
N ASP A 49 0.83 -14.65 -5.76
CA ASP A 49 0.48 -14.12 -4.46
C ASP A 49 1.59 -14.43 -3.44
N CYS A 50 2.43 -13.43 -3.17
CA CYS A 50 3.51 -13.52 -2.20
C CYS A 50 3.02 -13.58 -0.74
N GLY A 51 1.71 -13.42 -0.50
CA GLY A 51 1.11 -13.46 0.84
C GLY A 51 1.62 -12.40 1.79
N LEU A 52 1.95 -11.22 1.27
CA LEU A 52 2.47 -10.12 2.04
C LEU A 52 1.33 -9.27 2.59
N VAL A 53 1.38 -8.98 3.88
CA VAL A 53 0.49 -8.04 4.56
C VAL A 53 1.30 -6.83 4.98
N ASN A 54 0.82 -5.64 4.60
CA ASN A 54 1.41 -4.37 4.98
C ASN A 54 0.50 -3.65 5.97
N ALA A 55 1.10 -3.06 7.00
CA ALA A 55 0.46 -2.09 7.87
C ALA A 55 1.23 -0.77 7.76
N THR A 56 0.54 0.34 7.55
CA THR A 56 1.18 1.65 7.35
C THR A 56 0.54 2.69 8.24
N ARG A 57 1.36 3.58 8.80
CA ARG A 57 0.90 4.73 9.59
C ARG A 57 1.80 5.93 9.33
N VAL A 58 1.20 7.11 9.27
CA VAL A 58 1.92 8.37 9.06
C VAL A 58 2.09 9.07 10.40
N TYR A 59 3.27 9.65 10.60
CA TYR A 59 3.69 10.36 11.79
C TYR A 59 4.20 11.75 11.41
N ARG A 60 4.11 12.70 12.34
CA ARG A 60 4.80 13.99 12.24
C ARG A 60 6.29 13.76 12.47
N THR A 61 7.14 14.35 11.64
CA THR A 61 8.57 14.33 11.86
C THR A 61 8.90 15.12 13.14
N PRO A 62 9.62 14.52 14.11
CA PRO A 62 10.09 15.24 15.28
C PRO A 62 11.02 16.39 14.90
N ALA A 63 10.98 17.49 15.67
CA ALA A 63 11.88 18.62 15.46
C ALA A 63 13.36 18.18 15.55
N GLY A 64 14.17 18.62 14.59
CA GLY A 64 15.59 18.24 14.46
C GLY A 64 15.83 16.91 13.75
N ALA A 65 14.78 16.21 13.32
CA ALA A 65 14.87 14.95 12.59
C ALA A 65 14.43 15.08 11.11
N GLU A 66 14.36 16.32 10.59
CA GLU A 66 13.92 16.64 9.23
C GLU A 66 14.83 16.02 8.15
N GLN A 67 16.11 15.84 8.47
CA GLN A 67 17.11 15.21 7.59
C GLN A 67 17.39 13.74 7.95
N PHE A 68 16.57 13.13 8.83
CA PHE A 68 16.78 11.74 9.21
C PHE A 68 16.62 10.81 7.99
N PRO A 69 17.56 9.88 7.75
CA PRO A 69 17.56 9.08 6.54
C PRO A 69 16.46 8.01 6.54
N LEU A 70 16.12 7.54 5.34
CA LEU A 70 15.38 6.29 5.15
C LEU A 70 16.02 5.18 5.99
N THR A 71 15.22 4.54 6.82
CA THR A 71 15.66 3.43 7.67
C THR A 71 14.84 2.20 7.35
N VAL A 72 15.52 1.08 7.10
CA VAL A 72 14.88 -0.18 6.70
C VAL A 72 15.45 -1.32 7.52
N VAL A 73 14.57 -2.14 8.06
CA VAL A 73 14.87 -3.42 8.71
C VAL A 73 14.28 -4.51 7.83
N GLN A 74 15.14 -5.23 7.12
CA GLN A 74 14.77 -6.32 6.23
C GLN A 74 14.58 -7.62 7.02
N ALA A 75 13.72 -8.50 6.50
CA ALA A 75 13.64 -9.86 6.99
C ALA A 75 14.94 -10.61 6.67
N ASP A 76 15.36 -11.52 7.56
CA ASP A 76 16.44 -12.46 7.27
C ASP A 76 15.91 -13.61 6.41
N PRO A 77 16.32 -13.73 5.13
CA PRO A 77 15.82 -14.77 4.23
C PRO A 77 16.31 -16.18 4.59
N TYR A 78 17.34 -16.30 5.43
CA TYR A 78 17.90 -17.59 5.84
C TYR A 78 17.23 -18.15 7.09
N ARG A 79 16.40 -17.36 7.76
CA ARG A 79 15.67 -17.79 8.94
C ARG A 79 14.41 -18.55 8.51
N SER A 80 14.24 -19.77 9.03
CA SER A 80 13.03 -20.58 8.83
C SER A 80 11.85 -20.06 9.67
N ALA A 81 11.45 -18.82 9.43
CA ALA A 81 10.32 -18.16 10.09
C ALA A 81 9.62 -17.22 9.09
N PRO A 82 8.35 -16.82 9.33
CA PRO A 82 7.70 -15.80 8.52
C PRO A 82 8.55 -14.53 8.43
N GLY A 83 8.66 -13.98 7.23
CA GLY A 83 9.39 -12.73 6.99
C GLY A 83 8.70 -11.58 7.70
N ARG A 84 9.47 -10.77 8.43
CA ARG A 84 8.99 -9.57 9.12
C ARG A 84 9.96 -8.44 8.84
N SER A 85 9.44 -7.29 8.44
CA SER A 85 10.23 -6.12 8.05
C SER A 85 9.53 -4.83 8.44
N GLY A 86 10.29 -3.75 8.46
CA GLY A 86 9.77 -2.42 8.73
C GLY A 86 10.64 -1.35 8.12
N MET A 87 10.02 -0.26 7.71
CA MET A 87 10.72 0.92 7.23
C MET A 87 10.12 2.20 7.80
N LEU A 88 10.98 3.21 7.89
CA LEU A 88 10.61 4.60 8.06
C LEU A 88 11.11 5.36 6.84
N LEU A 89 10.18 6.01 6.15
CA LEU A 89 10.43 6.80 4.96
C LEU A 89 10.02 8.26 5.22
N PRO A 90 10.94 9.23 5.15
CA PRO A 90 10.56 10.64 5.10
C PRO A 90 9.72 10.92 3.85
N ILE A 91 8.59 11.60 4.03
CA ILE A 91 7.68 12.03 2.96
C ILE A 91 7.46 13.54 3.07
N GLU A 92 6.78 14.14 2.09
CA GLU A 92 6.58 15.59 2.05
C GLU A 92 5.78 16.10 3.26
N ARG A 93 5.95 17.39 3.57
CA ARG A 93 5.24 18.14 4.63
C ARG A 93 5.63 17.71 6.04
N ASP A 94 6.91 17.47 6.29
CA ASP A 94 7.47 17.13 7.61
C ASP A 94 6.78 15.92 8.24
N ARG A 95 6.67 14.85 7.45
CA ARG A 95 6.02 13.61 7.85
C ARG A 95 6.93 12.43 7.60
N TRP A 96 6.77 11.43 8.45
CA TRP A 96 7.33 10.10 8.27
C TRP A 96 6.22 9.11 7.94
N MET A 97 6.44 8.27 6.94
CA MET A 97 5.63 7.08 6.70
C MET A 97 6.36 5.89 7.32
N VAL A 98 5.72 5.22 8.28
CA VAL A 98 6.20 3.95 8.79
C VAL A 98 5.37 2.84 8.16
N SER A 99 6.04 1.90 7.51
CA SER A 99 5.39 0.74 6.90
C SER A 99 6.02 -0.54 7.43
N LEU A 100 5.18 -1.43 7.92
CA LEU A 100 5.54 -2.75 8.42
C LEU A 100 5.00 -3.77 7.42
N ALA A 101 5.79 -4.79 7.13
CA ALA A 101 5.41 -5.81 6.18
C ALA A 101 5.79 -7.19 6.70
N GLY A 102 4.90 -8.15 6.51
CA GLY A 102 5.16 -9.53 6.90
C GLY A 102 4.40 -10.56 6.09
N THR A 103 4.97 -11.75 6.01
CA THR A 103 4.41 -12.87 5.24
C THR A 103 3.43 -13.68 6.07
N ARG A 104 2.56 -14.45 5.39
CA ARG A 104 1.66 -15.43 6.02
C ARG A 104 2.38 -16.39 6.97
N GLY A 105 1.61 -16.92 7.92
CA GLY A 105 2.08 -17.90 8.91
C GLY A 105 2.38 -17.29 10.28
N GLY A 106 1.76 -16.15 10.61
CA GLY A 106 1.98 -15.42 11.86
C GLY A 106 3.01 -14.29 11.77
N GLY A 107 3.46 -13.96 10.55
CA GLY A 107 4.36 -12.83 10.30
C GLY A 107 3.62 -11.51 10.06
N GLU A 108 2.31 -11.53 9.89
CA GLU A 108 1.50 -10.38 9.49
C GLU A 108 1.48 -9.28 10.57
N PRO A 109 1.67 -8.00 10.19
CA PRO A 109 1.50 -6.90 11.13
C PRO A 109 0.01 -6.71 11.47
N PRO A 110 -0.31 -6.31 12.72
CA PRO A 110 -1.68 -6.05 13.15
C PRO A 110 -2.20 -4.69 12.65
N ALA A 111 -3.51 -4.48 12.76
CA ALA A 111 -4.19 -3.26 12.31
C ALA A 111 -4.47 -2.26 13.45
N ASP A 112 -4.21 -2.62 14.70
CA ASP A 112 -4.39 -1.73 15.84
C ASP A 112 -3.07 -0.97 16.17
N PRO A 113 -3.15 0.25 16.74
CA PRO A 113 -1.98 1.07 17.02
C PRO A 113 -0.94 0.44 17.97
N ASP A 114 -1.40 -0.25 19.01
CA ASP A 114 -0.51 -0.80 20.04
C ASP A 114 0.23 -2.03 19.51
N GLY A 115 -0.50 -2.91 18.82
CA GLY A 115 0.06 -4.02 18.08
C GLY A 115 1.03 -3.57 16.99
N PHE A 116 0.75 -2.48 16.29
CA PHE A 116 1.66 -1.92 15.28
C PHE A 116 3.01 -1.53 15.88
N LEU A 117 3.00 -0.79 17.00
CA LEU A 117 4.23 -0.41 17.69
C LEU A 117 4.94 -1.63 18.27
N ALA A 118 4.22 -2.55 18.93
CA ALA A 118 4.79 -3.77 19.47
C ALA A 118 5.47 -4.61 18.38
N TYR A 119 4.84 -4.73 17.20
CA TYR A 119 5.42 -5.40 16.04
C TYR A 119 6.73 -4.74 15.62
N ALA A 120 6.75 -3.40 15.49
CA ALA A 120 7.93 -2.64 15.07
C ALA A 120 9.11 -2.76 16.07
N PHE A 121 8.82 -2.83 17.37
CA PHE A 121 9.84 -3.10 18.40
C PHE A 121 10.39 -4.53 18.34
N ALA A 122 9.55 -5.50 17.96
CA ALA A 122 9.91 -6.91 17.89
C ALA A 122 10.58 -7.33 16.56
N LEU A 123 10.95 -6.38 15.70
CA LEU A 123 11.78 -6.65 14.52
C LEU A 123 13.22 -7.00 14.94
N ALA A 124 14.03 -7.48 13.99
CA ALA A 124 15.44 -7.81 14.23
C ALA A 124 16.26 -6.64 14.81
N SER A 125 15.84 -5.41 14.51
CA SER A 125 16.28 -4.20 15.19
C SER A 125 15.06 -3.40 15.65
N PRO A 126 15.05 -2.88 16.89
CA PRO A 126 13.94 -2.09 17.41
C PRO A 126 13.92 -0.64 16.88
N ILE A 127 14.83 -0.28 15.97
CA ILE A 127 15.03 1.11 15.53
C ILE A 127 13.76 1.74 14.96
N VAL A 128 12.99 1.01 14.15
CA VAL A 128 11.72 1.50 13.58
C VAL A 128 10.69 1.75 14.69
N GLY A 129 10.59 0.83 15.67
CA GLY A 129 9.72 1.00 16.83
C GLY A 129 10.10 2.21 17.68
N ARG A 130 11.40 2.41 17.94
CA ARG A 130 11.90 3.57 18.70
C ARG A 130 11.59 4.89 18.01
N LEU A 131 11.80 4.96 16.70
CA LEU A 131 11.53 6.17 15.92
C LEU A 131 10.02 6.47 15.87
N ALA A 132 9.19 5.47 15.64
CA ALA A 132 7.73 5.63 15.62
C ALA A 132 7.17 6.04 16.98
N ALA A 133 7.68 5.46 18.08
CA ALA A 133 7.22 5.78 19.44
C ALA A 133 7.59 7.20 19.89
N GLY A 134 8.65 7.77 19.33
CA GLY A 134 9.06 9.16 19.59
C GLY A 134 8.35 10.21 18.72
N ALA A 135 7.43 9.79 17.84
CA ALA A 135 6.78 10.66 16.88
C ALA A 135 5.25 10.73 17.10
N GLU A 136 4.65 11.88 16.81
CA GLU A 136 3.20 12.05 16.89
C GLU A 136 2.51 11.34 15.72
N PRO A 137 1.55 10.44 15.94
CA PRO A 137 0.82 9.82 14.85
C PRO A 137 -0.22 10.76 14.24
N LEU A 138 -0.24 10.85 12.91
CA LEU A 138 -1.18 11.68 12.16
C LEU A 138 -2.35 10.89 11.56
N THR A 139 -2.24 9.56 11.50
CA THR A 139 -3.28 8.68 10.96
C THR A 139 -3.53 7.48 11.88
N GLY A 140 -4.62 6.76 11.61
CA GLY A 140 -4.75 5.36 12.03
C GLY A 140 -3.78 4.45 11.27
N VAL A 141 -3.82 3.15 11.59
CA VAL A 141 -3.07 2.12 10.85
C VAL A 141 -3.91 1.68 9.66
N HIS A 142 -3.33 1.74 8.47
CA HIS A 142 -3.93 1.26 7.24
C HIS A 142 -3.33 -0.10 6.88
N LEU A 143 -4.18 -1.12 6.78
CA LEU A 143 -3.76 -2.47 6.43
C LEU A 143 -4.04 -2.75 4.95
N SER A 144 -3.05 -3.30 4.25
CA SER A 144 -3.19 -3.82 2.88
C SER A 144 -2.78 -5.28 2.83
N ARG A 145 -3.65 -6.11 2.26
CA ARG A 145 -3.38 -7.53 1.93
C ARG A 145 -3.31 -7.76 0.43
N SER A 146 -3.36 -6.66 -0.35
CA SER A 146 -3.31 -6.71 -1.80
C SER A 146 -1.85 -6.68 -2.21
N THR A 147 -1.21 -7.85 -2.29
CA THR A 147 0.13 -7.99 -2.90
C THR A 147 0.16 -9.13 -3.91
N SER A 148 -1.02 -9.49 -4.42
CA SER A 148 -1.14 -10.31 -5.61
C SER A 148 -0.80 -9.43 -6.81
N ASN A 149 0.13 -9.89 -7.65
CA ASN A 149 0.41 -9.33 -8.97
C ASN A 149 0.16 -10.39 -10.04
#